data_AF-A0A844D2S2-F1
#
_entry.id   AF-A0A844D2S2-F1
#
_cell.length_a   1.000
_cell.length_b   1.000
_cell.length_c   1.000
_cell.angle_alpha   90.00
_cell.angle_beta   90.00
_cell.angle_gamma   90.00
#
_symmetry.space_group_name_H-M   'P 1'
#
loop_
_entity.id
_entity.type
_entity.pdbx_description
1 polymer ?
#
loop_
_entity_poly.entity_id
_entity_poly.type
_entity_poly.pdbx_seq_one_letter_code
_entity_poly.pdbx_strand_id
1 'polypeptide(L)'
;MAWPARSLYWFAITFVALSIGVSVRAVTAAWIGYDRPLGFDIIATLLTTTICAPLIWMMRRTVDTLSGVPSVDLLNVALHTLVIVGLVFVVRRHISPSEPGSYLEPELEPKVRYYSPVGHENPRLYRRLSASTTGPILRLSGKDHHVEVVTPEARETLRLRLSDAIDEMDPVEGYCTHRSHWVARTAIETVDRSQPGKIFIVLTNGDRVPVSRKYRPKLEVEGLLD
;
A
#
# COMPACT_ATOMS: atom_id res chain seq x y z
N MET A 1 -24.50 0.74 -40.49
CA MET A 1 -24.16 -0.45 -39.65
C MET A 1 -25.19 -0.57 -38.54
N ALA A 2 -25.80 -1.75 -38.36
CA ALA A 2 -26.82 -1.98 -37.33
C ALA A 2 -26.23 -1.83 -35.91
N TRP A 3 -27.06 -1.43 -34.94
CA TRP A 3 -26.65 -1.19 -33.55
C TRP A 3 -25.85 -2.34 -32.91
N PRO A 4 -26.23 -3.62 -33.06
CA PRO A 4 -25.49 -4.73 -32.45
C PRO A 4 -24.05 -4.86 -32.96
N ALA A 5 -23.84 -4.66 -34.27
CA ALA A 5 -22.52 -4.76 -34.88
C ALA A 5 -21.58 -3.64 -34.42
N ARG A 6 -22.11 -2.43 -34.18
CA ARG A 6 -21.34 -1.30 -33.63
C ARG A 6 -20.94 -1.56 -32.19
N SER A 7 -21.85 -2.09 -31.37
CA SER A 7 -21.57 -2.42 -29.97
C SER A 7 -20.48 -3.49 -29.86
N LEU A 8 -20.57 -4.56 -30.67
CA LEU A 8 -19.55 -5.61 -30.68
C LEU A 8 -18.18 -5.09 -31.13
N TYR A 9 -18.15 -4.23 -32.16
CA TYR A 9 -16.94 -3.60 -32.66
C TYR A 9 -16.25 -2.75 -31.57
N TRP A 10 -16.99 -1.87 -30.91
CA TRP A 10 -16.44 -1.02 -29.84
C TRP A 10 -16.03 -1.82 -28.61
N PHE A 11 -16.78 -2.86 -28.26
CA PHE A 11 -16.42 -3.77 -27.18
C PHE A 11 -15.09 -4.47 -27.46
N ALA A 12 -14.93 -5.06 -28.66
CA ALA A 12 -13.70 -5.74 -29.05
C ALA A 12 -12.48 -4.80 -29.02
N ILE A 13 -12.61 -3.59 -29.56
CA ILE A 13 -11.54 -2.57 -29.53
C ILE A 13 -11.15 -2.23 -28.09
N THR A 14 -12.14 -1.94 -27.25
CA THR A 14 -11.90 -1.56 -25.85
C THR A 14 -11.23 -2.70 -25.08
N PHE A 15 -11.69 -3.93 -25.30
CA PHE A 15 -11.12 -5.13 -24.67
C PHE A 15 -9.67 -5.37 -25.09
N VAL A 16 -9.36 -5.24 -26.38
CA VAL A 16 -7.99 -5.38 -26.91
C VAL A 16 -7.08 -4.29 -26.36
N ALA A 17 -7.53 -3.02 -26.38
CA ALA A 17 -6.76 -1.90 -25.85
C ALA A 17 -6.46 -2.05 -24.34
N LEU A 18 -7.44 -2.50 -23.55
CA LEU A 18 -7.26 -2.77 -22.13
C LEU A 18 -6.27 -3.91 -21.89
N SER A 19 -6.39 -5.01 -22.66
CA SER A 19 -5.48 -6.14 -22.56
C SER A 19 -4.03 -5.74 -22.87
N ILE A 20 -3.82 -4.96 -23.93
CA ILE A 20 -2.51 -4.39 -24.28
C ILE A 20 -1.98 -3.52 -23.14
N GLY A 21 -2.79 -2.61 -22.60
CA GLY A 21 -2.38 -1.74 -21.50
C GLY A 21 -1.94 -2.51 -20.25
N VAL A 22 -2.66 -3.58 -19.89
CA VAL A 22 -2.29 -4.46 -18.76
C VAL A 22 -0.99 -5.21 -19.04
N SER A 23 -0.84 -5.79 -20.23
CA SER A 23 0.36 -6.53 -20.62
C SER A 23 1.60 -5.64 -20.68
N VAL A 24 1.49 -4.45 -21.29
CA VAL A 24 2.60 -3.48 -21.36
C VAL A 24 3.05 -3.06 -19.97
N ARG A 25 2.11 -2.83 -19.04
CA ARG A 25 2.46 -2.52 -17.65
C ARG A 25 3.16 -3.69 -16.96
N ALA A 26 2.68 -4.92 -17.12
CA ALA A 26 3.32 -6.10 -16.53
C ALA A 26 4.75 -6.28 -17.04
N VAL A 27 4.98 -6.09 -18.34
CA VAL A 27 6.32 -6.15 -18.95
C VAL A 27 7.21 -5.01 -18.46
N THR A 28 6.70 -3.78 -18.42
CA THR A 28 7.46 -2.62 -17.95
C THR A 28 7.87 -2.80 -16.48
N ALA A 29 6.98 -3.37 -15.66
CA ALA A 29 7.25 -3.68 -14.26
C ALA A 29 8.33 -4.76 -14.12
N ALA A 30 8.29 -5.79 -14.96
CA ALA A 30 9.31 -6.84 -14.98
C ALA A 30 10.68 -6.34 -15.44
N TRP A 31 10.74 -5.31 -16.30
CA TRP A 31 11.99 -4.79 -16.85
C TRP A 31 12.67 -3.74 -15.98
N ILE A 32 11.91 -2.79 -15.43
CA ILE A 32 12.47 -1.58 -14.78
C ILE A 32 12.11 -1.52 -13.30
N GLY A 33 11.16 -2.35 -12.85
CA GLY A 33 10.60 -2.25 -11.51
C GLY A 33 9.79 -0.97 -11.32
N TYR A 34 9.46 -0.67 -10.06
CA TYR A 34 8.67 0.50 -9.68
C TYR A 34 9.50 1.62 -9.06
N ASP A 35 10.83 1.46 -9.00
CA ASP A 35 11.75 2.37 -8.31
C ASP A 35 11.83 3.76 -8.95
N ARG A 36 11.48 3.87 -10.24
CA ARG A 36 11.43 5.15 -10.98
C ARG A 36 10.08 5.33 -11.65
N PRO A 37 9.09 5.83 -10.91
CA PRO A 37 7.71 5.72 -11.36
C PRO A 37 7.37 6.73 -12.47
N LEU A 38 8.09 7.85 -12.60
CA LEU A 38 8.01 8.72 -13.79
C LEU A 38 8.54 8.02 -15.05
N GLY A 39 9.67 7.32 -14.94
CA GLY A 39 10.26 6.58 -16.06
C GLY A 39 9.36 5.42 -16.50
N PHE A 40 8.78 4.71 -15.53
CA PHE A 40 7.79 3.66 -15.78
C PHE A 40 6.61 4.17 -16.60
N ASP A 41 6.00 5.28 -16.20
CA ASP A 41 4.81 5.84 -16.87
C ASP A 41 5.14 6.32 -18.29
N ILE A 42 6.29 6.98 -18.47
CA ILE A 42 6.74 7.42 -19.80
C ILE A 42 6.91 6.21 -20.73
N ILE A 43 7.59 5.17 -20.26
CA ILE A 43 7.87 3.98 -21.06
C ILE A 43 6.58 3.21 -21.38
N ALA A 44 5.73 2.99 -20.38
CA ALA A 44 4.44 2.32 -20.57
C ALA A 44 3.51 3.10 -21.51
N THR A 45 3.51 4.44 -21.42
CA THR A 45 2.73 5.32 -22.31
C THR A 45 3.23 5.25 -23.74
N LEU A 46 4.55 5.34 -23.95
CA LEU A 46 5.15 5.25 -25.28
C LEU A 46 4.93 3.87 -25.91
N LEU A 47 5.12 2.79 -25.16
CA LEU A 47 4.88 1.43 -25.63
C LEU A 47 3.41 1.20 -26.00
N THR A 48 2.49 1.58 -25.11
CA THR A 48 1.05 1.46 -25.37
C THR A 48 0.64 2.27 -26.59
N THR A 49 1.14 3.50 -26.74
CA THR A 49 0.85 4.35 -27.91
C THR A 49 1.40 3.73 -29.19
N THR A 50 2.63 3.23 -29.16
CA THR A 50 3.28 2.60 -30.33
C THR A 50 2.51 1.37 -30.82
N ILE A 51 1.88 0.62 -29.91
CA ILE A 51 1.10 -0.58 -30.25
C ILE A 51 -0.34 -0.21 -30.64
N CYS A 52 -1.02 0.63 -29.86
CA CYS A 52 -2.43 0.93 -30.04
C CYS A 52 -2.70 1.90 -31.21
N ALA A 53 -1.86 2.92 -31.41
CA ALA A 53 -2.08 3.92 -32.46
C ALA A 53 -2.17 3.34 -33.89
N PRO A 54 -1.24 2.48 -34.35
CA PRO A 54 -1.35 1.89 -35.69
C PRO A 54 -2.56 0.95 -35.81
N LEU A 55 -2.93 0.25 -34.73
CA LEU A 55 -4.11 -0.62 -34.70
C LEU A 55 -5.41 0.19 -34.82
N ILE A 56 -5.54 1.26 -34.04
CA ILE A 56 -6.68 2.19 -34.10
C ILE A 56 -6.75 2.84 -35.48
N TRP A 57 -5.61 3.31 -36.00
CA TRP A 57 -5.55 3.93 -37.32
C TRP A 57 -5.94 2.95 -38.44
N MET A 58 -5.45 1.71 -38.40
CA MET A 58 -5.79 0.68 -39.37
C MET A 58 -7.29 0.39 -39.37
N MET A 59 -7.89 0.24 -38.19
CA MET A 59 -9.34 0.03 -38.05
C MET A 59 -10.16 1.26 -38.46
N ARG A 60 -9.66 2.47 -38.20
CA ARG A 60 -10.32 3.70 -38.62
C ARG A 60 -10.29 3.85 -40.14
N ARG A 61 -9.14 3.55 -40.76
CA ARG A 61 -8.94 3.63 -42.20
C ARG A 61 -9.86 2.69 -42.99
N THR A 62 -10.11 1.48 -42.49
CA THR A 62 -11.06 0.56 -43.16
C THR A 62 -12.48 1.11 -43.13
N VAL A 63 -12.91 1.70 -42.02
CA VAL A 63 -14.24 2.33 -41.90
C VAL A 63 -14.36 3.57 -42.78
N ASP A 64 -13.35 4.44 -42.81
CA ASP A 64 -13.33 5.65 -43.63
C ASP A 64 -13.42 5.30 -45.13
N THR A 65 -12.65 4.29 -45.56
CA THR A 65 -12.67 3.78 -46.96
C THR A 65 -14.05 3.26 -47.35
N LEU A 66 -14.72 2.53 -46.45
CA LEU A 66 -16.07 2.00 -46.70
C LEU A 66 -17.16 3.08 -46.68
N SER A 67 -16.91 4.20 -45.98
CA SER A 67 -17.91 5.26 -45.76
C SER A 67 -17.74 6.47 -46.70
N GLY A 68 -16.67 6.52 -47.49
CA GLY A 68 -16.37 7.64 -48.40
C GLY A 68 -15.93 8.93 -47.70
N VAL A 69 -15.53 8.85 -46.43
CA VAL A 69 -15.06 10.00 -45.62
C VAL A 69 -13.53 10.12 -45.77
N PRO A 70 -12.96 11.35 -45.77
CA PRO A 70 -11.50 11.53 -45.83
C PRO A 70 -10.78 10.78 -44.70
N SER A 71 -9.67 10.09 -45.03
CA SER A 71 -8.91 9.32 -44.04
C SER A 71 -8.14 10.22 -43.08
N VAL A 72 -8.10 9.82 -41.81
CA VAL A 72 -7.30 10.52 -40.78
C VAL A 72 -5.84 10.10 -40.87
N ASP A 73 -4.92 11.05 -40.68
CA ASP A 73 -3.49 10.79 -40.67
C ASP A 73 -3.04 9.99 -39.43
N LEU A 74 -2.04 9.11 -39.60
CA LEU A 74 -1.53 8.25 -38.53
C LEU A 74 -0.92 9.08 -37.41
N LEU A 75 -0.18 10.14 -37.75
CA LEU A 75 0.44 11.00 -36.74
C LEU A 75 -0.63 11.65 -35.85
N ASN A 76 -1.75 12.07 -36.43
CA ASN A 76 -2.84 12.68 -35.68
C ASN A 76 -3.49 11.66 -34.72
N VAL A 77 -3.72 10.42 -35.18
CA VAL A 77 -4.22 9.33 -34.32
C VAL A 77 -3.23 8.99 -33.21
N ALA A 78 -1.93 8.95 -33.52
CA ALA A 78 -0.88 8.68 -32.55
C ALA A 78 -0.80 9.78 -31.47
N LEU A 79 -0.87 11.06 -31.85
CA LEU A 79 -0.86 12.17 -30.89
C LEU A 79 -2.07 12.15 -29.95
N HIS A 80 -3.28 11.91 -30.49
CA HIS A 80 -4.48 11.77 -29.65
C HIS A 80 -4.39 10.57 -28.71
N THR A 81 -3.88 9.44 -29.21
CA THR A 81 -3.67 8.24 -28.39
C THR A 81 -2.66 8.51 -27.28
N LEU A 82 -1.56 9.19 -27.59
CA LEU A 82 -0.52 9.57 -26.62
C LEU A 82 -1.10 10.42 -25.49
N VAL A 83 -1.87 11.46 -25.84
CA VAL A 83 -2.49 12.36 -24.85
C VAL A 83 -3.49 11.60 -23.97
N ILE A 84 -4.35 10.78 -24.56
CA ILE A 84 -5.36 10.01 -23.82
C ILE A 84 -4.69 9.01 -22.88
N VAL A 85 -3.73 8.22 -23.39
CA VAL A 85 -3.02 7.22 -22.57
C VAL A 85 -2.24 7.92 -21.45
N GLY A 86 -1.50 8.98 -21.76
CA GLY A 86 -0.77 9.76 -20.75
C GLY A 86 -1.69 10.31 -19.66
N LEU A 87 -2.84 10.87 -20.04
CA LEU A 87 -3.84 11.36 -19.08
C LEU A 87 -4.40 10.23 -18.21
N VAL A 88 -4.70 9.06 -18.79
CA VAL A 88 -5.17 7.88 -18.04
C VAL A 88 -4.14 7.46 -17.00
N PHE A 89 -2.85 7.44 -17.33
CA PHE A 89 -1.80 7.11 -16.37
C PHE A 89 -1.69 8.15 -15.25
N VAL A 90 -1.75 9.45 -15.58
CA VAL A 90 -1.76 10.54 -14.58
C VAL A 90 -2.95 10.39 -13.63
N VAL A 91 -4.16 10.26 -14.17
CA VAL A 91 -5.40 10.13 -13.39
C VAL A 91 -5.36 8.88 -12.52
N ARG A 92 -4.95 7.74 -13.08
CA ARG A 92 -4.84 6.47 -12.35
C ARG A 92 -3.92 6.61 -11.13
N ARG A 93 -2.84 7.35 -11.28
CA ARG A 93 -1.87 7.58 -10.20
C ARG A 93 -2.39 8.50 -9.10
N HIS A 94 -3.34 9.38 -9.42
CA HIS A 94 -4.05 10.19 -8.43
C HIS A 94 -5.16 9.42 -7.70
N ILE A 95 -5.76 8.40 -8.33
CA ILE A 95 -6.92 7.67 -7.77
C ILE A 95 -6.50 6.37 -7.08
N SER A 96 -5.30 5.83 -7.36
CA SER A 96 -4.83 4.57 -6.77
C SER A 96 -3.63 4.79 -5.83
N PRO A 97 -3.87 4.98 -4.52
CA PRO A 97 -2.82 5.10 -3.51
C PRO A 97 -2.03 3.80 -3.30
N SER A 98 -2.59 2.66 -3.70
CA SER A 98 -2.01 1.33 -3.52
C SER A 98 -1.10 0.90 -4.67
N GLU A 99 -0.90 1.73 -5.70
CA GLU A 99 0.04 1.41 -6.78
C GLU A 99 1.47 1.76 -6.37
N PRO A 100 2.42 0.82 -6.57
CA PRO A 100 3.83 1.09 -6.31
C PRO A 100 4.29 2.34 -7.10
N GLY A 101 4.69 3.38 -6.37
CA GLY A 101 5.13 4.65 -6.96
C GLY A 101 4.02 5.71 -7.10
N SER A 102 2.90 5.60 -6.39
CA SER A 102 1.90 6.68 -6.32
C SER A 102 2.56 8.01 -5.92
N TYR A 103 2.14 9.14 -6.52
CA TYR A 103 2.59 10.47 -6.06
C TYR A 103 1.98 10.85 -4.70
N LEU A 104 0.98 10.09 -4.26
CA LEU A 104 0.32 10.23 -2.96
C LEU A 104 0.91 9.27 -1.92
N GLU A 105 1.88 8.45 -2.30
CA GLU A 105 2.68 7.73 -1.32
C GLU A 105 3.36 8.83 -0.48
N PRO A 106 3.06 8.92 0.82
CA PRO A 106 3.68 9.92 1.67
C PRO A 106 5.19 9.79 1.43
N GLU A 107 5.85 10.90 1.13
CA GLU A 107 7.31 10.98 1.20
C GLU A 107 7.67 10.28 2.50
N LEU A 108 8.25 9.08 2.39
CA LEU A 108 8.57 8.24 3.53
C LEU A 108 9.26 9.17 4.50
N GLU A 109 8.55 9.55 5.58
CA GLU A 109 9.17 10.28 6.67
C GLU A 109 10.48 9.56 6.91
N PRO A 110 11.60 10.30 6.90
CA PRO A 110 12.93 9.74 6.68
C PRO A 110 13.02 8.52 7.56
N LYS A 111 13.05 7.32 6.94
CA LYS A 111 12.95 6.03 7.62
C LYS A 111 13.87 6.16 8.82
N VAL A 112 13.32 6.45 10.01
CA VAL A 112 14.14 6.60 11.20
C VAL A 112 14.70 5.21 11.28
N ARG A 113 16.01 5.12 11.03
CA ARG A 113 16.70 3.86 11.02
C ARG A 113 16.62 3.43 12.47
N TYR A 114 15.54 2.73 12.83
CA TYR A 114 15.44 2.05 14.09
C TYR A 114 16.65 1.15 14.06
N TYR A 115 17.65 1.54 14.84
CA TYR A 115 18.69 0.64 15.24
C TYR A 115 17.94 -0.51 15.90
N SER A 116 17.65 -1.58 15.14
CA SER A 116 17.58 -2.90 15.75
C SER A 116 18.96 -3.09 16.34
N PRO A 117 19.11 -3.05 17.67
CA PRO A 117 20.41 -3.34 18.28
C PRO A 117 20.79 -4.73 17.78
N VAL A 118 21.99 -4.84 17.21
CA VAL A 118 22.54 -6.13 16.78
C VAL A 118 22.57 -7.03 18.01
N GLY A 119 21.64 -7.99 18.09
CA GLY A 119 21.61 -9.00 19.16
C GLY A 119 20.31 -9.18 19.95
N HIS A 120 19.16 -8.61 19.57
CA HIS A 120 17.88 -9.04 20.17
C HIS A 120 17.31 -10.22 19.38
N GLU A 121 17.26 -11.39 20.01
CA GLU A 121 16.54 -12.55 19.47
C GLU A 121 15.09 -12.14 19.18
N ASN A 122 14.65 -12.36 17.94
CA ASN A 122 13.27 -12.09 17.58
C ASN A 122 12.35 -12.95 18.46
N PRO A 123 11.28 -12.38 19.05
CA PRO A 123 10.35 -13.13 19.86
C PRO A 123 9.72 -14.26 19.06
N ARG A 124 9.28 -15.30 19.78
CA ARG A 124 8.71 -16.51 19.17
C ARG A 124 7.48 -16.20 18.30
N LEU A 125 6.77 -15.11 18.60
CA LEU A 125 5.60 -14.64 17.86
C LEU A 125 5.89 -14.41 16.37
N TYR A 126 7.13 -14.05 15.98
CA TYR A 126 7.50 -13.87 14.56
C TYR A 126 7.34 -15.13 13.72
N ARG A 127 7.41 -16.32 14.33
CA ARG A 127 7.19 -17.58 13.61
C ARG A 127 5.77 -17.72 13.07
N ARG A 128 4.82 -16.93 13.58
CA ARG A 128 3.42 -16.90 13.16
C ARG A 128 3.10 -15.77 12.19
N LEU A 129 3.98 -14.78 12.07
CA LEU A 129 3.79 -13.62 11.22
C LEU A 129 4.17 -13.94 9.78
N SER A 130 3.60 -13.19 8.85
CA SER A 130 3.99 -13.23 7.45
C SER A 130 5.46 -12.83 7.26
N ALA A 131 6.13 -13.39 6.24
CA ALA A 131 7.53 -13.06 5.94
C ALA A 131 7.74 -11.59 5.56
N SER A 132 6.68 -10.87 5.18
CA SER A 132 6.69 -9.43 4.93
C SER A 132 6.70 -8.58 6.20
N THR A 133 6.31 -9.13 7.35
CA THR A 133 6.28 -8.41 8.62
C THR A 133 7.68 -8.39 9.23
N THR A 134 8.32 -7.23 9.13
CA THR A 134 9.66 -6.96 9.65
C THR A 134 9.61 -5.82 10.67
N GLY A 135 10.71 -5.63 11.39
CA GLY A 135 10.88 -4.52 12.34
C GLY A 135 10.21 -4.80 13.70
N PRO A 136 10.68 -4.16 14.79
CA PRO A 136 10.30 -4.50 16.16
C PRO A 136 8.78 -4.39 16.39
N ILE A 137 8.20 -5.32 17.15
CA ILE A 137 6.78 -5.24 17.52
C ILE A 137 6.61 -4.13 18.55
N LEU A 138 5.77 -3.14 18.22
CA LEU A 138 5.51 -1.97 19.06
C LEU A 138 4.38 -2.24 20.05
N ARG A 139 3.30 -2.86 19.57
CA ARG A 139 2.12 -3.18 20.40
C ARG A 139 1.36 -4.40 19.91
N LEU A 140 0.63 -4.99 20.85
CA LEU A 140 -0.37 -6.03 20.62
C LEU A 140 -1.74 -5.52 21.07
N SER A 141 -2.76 -5.74 20.27
CA SER A 141 -4.15 -5.38 20.58
C SER A 141 -5.07 -6.59 20.41
N GLY A 142 -5.57 -7.10 21.52
CA GLY A 142 -6.45 -8.26 21.57
C GLY A 142 -7.93 -7.88 21.44
N LYS A 143 -8.62 -8.53 20.50
CA LYS A 143 -10.09 -8.52 20.42
C LYS A 143 -10.58 -9.96 20.27
N ASP A 144 -11.18 -10.48 21.34
CA ASP A 144 -11.63 -11.86 21.45
C ASP A 144 -10.48 -12.88 21.26
N HIS A 145 -10.44 -13.55 20.10
CA HIS A 145 -9.42 -14.53 19.71
C HIS A 145 -8.58 -14.03 18.51
N HIS A 146 -8.49 -12.72 18.36
CA HIS A 146 -7.65 -12.08 17.36
C HIS A 146 -6.73 -11.09 18.07
N VAL A 147 -5.45 -11.11 17.69
CA VAL A 147 -4.45 -10.18 18.16
C VAL A 147 -3.92 -9.42 16.95
N GLU A 148 -4.15 -8.11 16.94
CA GLU A 148 -3.48 -7.20 16.02
C GLU A 148 -2.06 -6.94 16.54
N VAL A 149 -1.08 -7.33 15.74
CA VAL A 149 0.35 -7.08 15.93
C VAL A 149 0.73 -5.87 15.09
N VAL A 150 1.37 -4.88 15.71
CA VAL A 150 1.80 -3.67 15.00
C VAL A 150 3.31 -3.51 15.12
N THR A 151 3.96 -3.38 13.96
CA THR A 151 5.36 -2.97 13.80
C THR A 151 5.40 -1.57 13.18
N PRO A 152 6.57 -0.91 13.06
CA PRO A 152 6.66 0.36 12.35
C PRO A 152 6.20 0.28 10.90
N GLU A 153 6.41 -0.86 10.24
CA GLU A 153 6.16 -1.05 8.81
C GLU A 153 4.86 -1.79 8.49
N ALA A 154 4.30 -2.55 9.44
CA ALA A 154 3.17 -3.44 9.16
C ALA A 154 2.17 -3.55 10.32
N ARG A 155 0.95 -3.94 9.95
CA ARG A 155 -0.11 -4.34 10.89
C ARG A 155 -0.64 -5.69 10.44
N GLU A 156 -0.55 -6.70 11.29
CA GLU A 156 -0.96 -8.06 10.97
C GLU A 156 -1.89 -8.59 12.07
N THR A 157 -2.93 -9.34 11.69
CA THR A 157 -3.87 -9.93 12.66
C THR A 157 -3.68 -11.43 12.72
N LEU A 158 -3.37 -11.93 13.92
CA LEU A 158 -3.22 -13.35 14.19
C LEU A 158 -4.42 -13.87 14.98
N ARG A 159 -4.82 -15.12 14.71
CA ARG A 159 -5.91 -15.79 15.45
C ARG A 159 -5.37 -16.54 16.67
N LEU A 160 -5.19 -15.84 17.79
CA LEU A 160 -4.81 -16.39 19.09
C LEU A 160 -5.33 -15.48 20.22
N ARG A 161 -5.19 -15.93 21.47
CA ARG A 161 -5.51 -15.09 22.63
C ARG A 161 -4.39 -14.12 22.90
N LEU A 162 -4.72 -12.95 23.45
CA LEU A 162 -3.73 -11.93 23.80
C LEU A 162 -2.71 -12.44 24.84
N SER A 163 -3.15 -13.26 25.81
CA SER A 163 -2.24 -13.89 26.77
C SER A 163 -1.14 -14.68 26.08
N ASP A 164 -1.55 -15.53 25.14
CA ASP A 164 -0.64 -16.44 24.43
C ASP A 164 0.31 -15.64 23.53
N ALA A 165 -0.19 -14.56 22.91
CA ALA A 165 0.64 -13.64 22.13
C ALA A 165 1.68 -12.94 23.00
N ILE A 166 1.32 -12.51 24.22
CA ILE A 166 2.25 -11.89 25.18
C ILE A 166 3.30 -12.91 25.65
N ASP A 167 2.91 -14.15 25.91
CA ASP A 167 3.86 -15.21 26.30
C ASP A 167 4.87 -15.51 25.19
N GLU A 168 4.45 -15.37 23.92
CA GLU A 168 5.33 -15.50 22.76
C GLU A 168 6.21 -14.27 22.48
N MET A 169 6.06 -13.19 23.24
CA MET A 169 6.92 -12.01 23.15
C MET A 169 8.27 -12.16 23.85
N ASP A 170 8.51 -13.21 24.64
CA ASP A 170 9.83 -13.51 25.22
C ASP A 170 10.90 -13.60 24.11
N PRO A 171 12.04 -12.85 24.20
CA PRO A 171 12.57 -12.10 25.36
C PRO A 171 12.30 -10.58 25.37
N VAL A 172 11.40 -10.09 24.53
CA VAL A 172 11.07 -8.66 24.43
C VAL A 172 10.30 -8.20 25.67
N GLU A 173 10.94 -7.32 26.44
CA GLU A 173 10.30 -6.65 27.57
C GLU A 173 9.14 -5.76 27.11
N GLY A 174 8.01 -5.84 27.83
CA GLY A 174 6.89 -4.93 27.61
C GLY A 174 5.81 -5.09 28.67
N TYR A 175 4.77 -4.27 28.53
CA TYR A 175 3.81 -4.03 29.59
C TYR A 175 2.37 -4.12 29.10
N CYS A 176 1.52 -4.81 29.86
CA CYS A 176 0.08 -4.73 29.67
C CYS A 176 -0.43 -3.37 30.14
N THR A 177 -1.02 -2.60 29.25
CA THR A 177 -1.62 -1.28 29.55
C THR A 177 -3.13 -1.39 29.74
N HIS A 178 -3.72 -2.42 29.15
CA HIS A 178 -5.13 -2.76 29.27
C HIS A 178 -5.32 -4.28 29.19
N ARG A 179 -6.50 -4.79 29.54
CA ARG A 179 -6.82 -6.23 29.38
C ARG A 179 -6.75 -6.71 27.92
N SER A 180 -6.77 -5.77 26.98
CA SER A 180 -6.73 -5.98 25.54
C SER A 180 -5.49 -5.35 24.89
N HIS A 181 -4.54 -4.80 25.66
CA HIS A 181 -3.40 -4.10 25.09
C HIS A 181 -2.11 -4.44 25.83
N TRP A 182 -1.07 -4.70 25.05
CA TRP A 182 0.31 -4.82 25.50
C TRP A 182 1.20 -3.96 24.60
N VAL A 183 2.21 -3.33 25.17
CA VAL A 183 3.16 -2.45 24.47
C VAL A 183 4.58 -2.87 24.79
N ALA A 184 5.46 -2.86 23.79
CA ALA A 184 6.88 -3.12 24.01
C ALA A 184 7.52 -1.94 24.75
N ARG A 185 8.42 -2.22 25.69
CA ARG A 185 9.10 -1.18 26.49
C ARG A 185 9.84 -0.18 25.60
N THR A 186 10.54 -0.68 24.60
CA THR A 186 11.32 0.11 23.64
C THR A 186 10.47 0.97 22.70
N ALA A 187 9.17 0.70 22.61
CA ALA A 187 8.23 1.44 21.76
C ALA A 187 7.54 2.60 22.50
N ILE A 188 7.72 2.73 23.81
CA ILE A 188 7.11 3.79 24.62
C ILE A 188 7.92 5.08 24.43
N GLU A 189 7.27 6.14 23.93
CA GLU A 189 7.91 7.45 23.73
C GLU A 189 7.53 8.42 24.84
N THR A 190 6.24 8.57 25.12
CA THR A 190 5.75 9.50 26.14
C THR A 190 4.38 9.09 26.69
N VAL A 191 3.89 9.84 27.67
CA VAL A 191 2.61 9.63 28.33
C VAL A 191 1.73 10.86 28.10
N ASP A 192 0.58 10.64 27.48
CA ASP A 192 -0.43 11.68 27.25
C ASP A 192 -1.50 11.64 28.36
N ARG A 193 -1.56 12.74 29.13
CA ARG A 193 -2.54 12.98 30.22
C ARG A 193 -3.52 14.12 29.90
N SER A 194 -3.62 14.52 28.64
CA SER A 194 -4.45 15.67 28.21
C SER A 194 -5.94 15.52 28.54
N GLN A 195 -6.45 14.30 28.66
CA GLN A 195 -7.85 14.03 28.98
C GLN A 195 -8.04 13.73 30.48
N PRO A 196 -8.90 14.49 31.20
CA PRO A 196 -9.18 14.24 32.61
C PRO A 196 -9.62 12.79 32.87
N GLY A 197 -8.86 12.08 33.70
CA GLY A 197 -9.15 10.71 34.11
C GLY A 197 -8.70 9.60 33.15
N LYS A 198 -8.24 9.94 31.94
CA LYS A 198 -7.66 8.99 30.98
C LYS A 198 -6.16 9.21 30.83
N ILE A 199 -5.42 8.12 30.77
CA ILE A 199 -3.99 8.11 30.54
C ILE A 199 -3.76 7.31 29.27
N PHE A 200 -2.93 7.82 28.38
CA PHE A 200 -2.51 7.14 27.16
C PHE A 200 -1.00 7.03 27.14
N ILE A 201 -0.49 5.90 26.70
CA ILE A 201 0.90 5.75 26.29
C ILE A 201 0.97 6.11 24.81
N VAL A 202 1.85 7.04 24.48
CA VAL A 202 2.18 7.39 23.10
C VAL A 202 3.39 6.56 22.70
N LEU A 203 3.23 5.82 21.61
CA LEU A 203 4.29 5.00 21.04
C LEU A 203 5.11 5.79 20.03
N THR A 204 6.30 5.31 19.70
CA THR A 204 7.23 5.95 18.76
C THR A 204 6.73 6.05 17.32
N ASN A 205 5.62 5.37 16.97
CA ASN A 205 4.92 5.51 15.70
C ASN A 205 3.72 6.48 15.79
N GLY A 206 3.55 7.17 16.92
CA GLY A 206 2.43 8.08 17.21
C GLY A 206 1.15 7.41 17.68
N ASP A 207 1.08 6.07 17.74
CA ASP A 207 -0.12 5.37 18.23
C ASP A 207 -0.36 5.69 19.72
N ARG A 208 -1.63 5.91 20.09
CA ARG A 208 -2.05 6.16 21.47
C ARG A 208 -2.75 4.94 22.05
N VAL A 209 -2.14 4.32 23.05
CA VAL A 209 -2.66 3.12 23.72
C VAL A 209 -3.23 3.47 25.09
N PRO A 210 -4.51 3.17 25.37
CA PRO A 210 -5.14 3.54 26.65
C PRO A 210 -4.58 2.74 27.82
N VAL A 211 -4.35 3.41 28.95
CA VAL A 211 -3.94 2.80 30.21
C VAL A 211 -5.10 2.70 31.18
N SER A 212 -5.49 1.47 31.50
CA SER A 212 -6.55 1.15 32.45
C SER A 212 -6.08 1.36 33.90
N ARG A 213 -6.99 1.76 34.79
CA ARG A 213 -6.72 1.95 36.23
C ARG A 213 -6.04 0.74 36.88
N LYS A 214 -6.36 -0.48 36.44
CA LYS A 214 -5.79 -1.72 36.97
C LYS A 214 -4.29 -1.85 36.66
N TYR A 215 -3.84 -1.33 35.52
CA TYR A 215 -2.46 -1.50 35.06
C TYR A 215 -1.55 -0.30 35.39
N ARG A 216 -2.13 0.85 35.79
CA ARG A 216 -1.38 2.05 36.18
C ARG A 216 -0.32 1.80 37.26
N PRO A 217 -0.62 1.14 38.39
CA PRO A 217 0.37 1.01 39.47
C PRO A 217 1.65 0.28 39.02
N LYS A 218 1.51 -0.69 38.12
CA LYS A 218 2.68 -1.42 37.59
C LYS A 218 3.54 -0.52 36.71
N LEU A 219 2.93 0.34 35.89
CA LEU A 219 3.65 1.27 35.03
C LEU A 219 4.30 2.42 35.82
N GLU A 220 3.69 2.85 36.94
CA GLU A 220 4.27 3.83 37.88
C GLU A 220 5.52 3.28 38.58
N VAL A 221 5.46 2.05 39.10
CA VAL A 221 6.62 1.39 39.74
C VAL A 221 7.80 1.22 38.78
N GLU A 222 7.52 1.00 37.50
CA GLU A 222 8.52 0.86 36.44
C GLU A 222 9.07 2.22 35.94
N GLY A 223 8.61 3.34 36.51
CA GLY A 223 9.02 4.69 36.13
C GLY A 223 8.53 5.13 34.75
N LEU A 224 7.50 4.47 34.21
CA LEU A 224 6.89 4.82 32.92
C LEU A 224 5.78 5.84 33.06
N LEU A 225 5.22 5.99 34.26
CA LEU A 225 4.22 6.99 34.61
C LEU A 225 4.73 7.77 35.82
N ASP A 226 5.04 9.06 35.63
CA ASP A 226 5.28 10.00 36.74
C ASP A 226 4.03 10.33 37.58
#